data_AF-A0A564Q4Y4-F1
#
_entry.id   AF-A0A564Q4Y4-F1
#
_cell.length_a   1.000
_cell.length_b   1.000
_cell.length_c   1.000
_cell.angle_alpha   90.00
_cell.angle_beta   90.00
_cell.angle_gamma   90.00
#
_symmetry.space_group_name_H-M   'P 1'
#
loop_
_entity.id
_entity.type
_entity.pdbx_description
1 polymer ?
#
loop_
_entity_poly.entity_id
_entity_poly.type
_entity_poly.pdbx_seq_one_letter_code
_entity_poly.pdbx_strand_id
1 'polypeptide(L)' 'MPSTTEGLETTKRGTIVVDEDGKTSIDGVYAGGDIATGAATVISAMGAGKRAAKAIDEYLKVKGKVMIFLD' A
#
# COMPACT_ATOMS: atom_id res chain seq x y z
N MET A 1 14.85 5.52 -2.73
CA MET A 1 14.57 4.06 -2.85
C MET A 1 14.19 3.58 -1.46
N PRO A 2 12.95 3.10 -1.23
CA PRO A 2 12.55 2.57 0.07
C PRO A 2 13.26 1.23 0.29
N SER A 3 14.51 1.30 0.77
CA SER A 3 15.43 0.17 0.92
C SER A 3 15.44 -0.37 2.35
N THR A 4 14.43 -0.04 3.14
CA THR A 4 14.40 -0.31 4.60
C THR A 4 13.53 -1.53 4.96
N THR A 5 12.83 -2.14 3.99
CA THR A 5 11.90 -3.25 4.25
C THR A 5 12.31 -4.46 3.40
N GLU A 6 12.98 -5.44 4.02
CA GLU A 6 13.30 -6.73 3.39
C GLU A 6 12.01 -7.45 2.94
N GLY A 7 11.96 -7.85 1.67
CA GLY A 7 10.82 -8.55 1.07
C GLY A 7 9.73 -7.67 0.45
N LEU A 8 9.90 -6.34 0.44
CA LEU A 8 8.94 -5.44 -0.21
C LEU A 8 9.26 -5.31 -1.70
N GLU A 9 8.35 -5.78 -2.56
CA GLU A 9 8.51 -5.64 -4.01
C GLU A 9 8.23 -4.20 -4.45
N THR A 10 9.13 -3.68 -5.28
CA THR A 10 9.02 -2.32 -5.83
C THR A 10 9.17 -2.35 -7.34
N THR A 11 8.50 -1.42 -8.02
CA THR A 11 8.61 -1.26 -9.46
C THR A 11 9.93 -0.57 -9.81
N LYS A 12 10.35 -0.65 -11.08
CA LYS A 12 11.52 0.09 -11.60
C LYS A 12 11.42 1.62 -11.42
N ARG A 13 10.23 2.15 -11.16
CA ARG A 13 9.98 3.58 -10.88
C ARG A 13 10.09 3.94 -9.40
N GLY A 14 10.38 2.97 -8.52
CA GLY A 14 10.48 3.18 -7.08
C GLY A 14 9.15 3.22 -6.34
N THR A 15 8.04 2.87 -7.01
CA THR A 15 6.72 2.69 -6.37
C THR A 15 6.60 1.29 -5.80
N ILE A 16 5.78 1.11 -4.77
CA ILE A 16 5.50 -0.18 -4.16
C ILE A 16 4.55 -0.97 -5.07
N VAL A 17 4.83 -2.26 -5.26
CA VAL A 17 3.91 -3.16 -5.96
C VAL A 17 2.76 -3.48 -5.01
N VAL A 18 1.54 -3.15 -5.44
CA VAL A 18 0.32 -3.41 -4.68
C VAL A 18 -0.73 -4.09 -5.55
N ASP A 19 -1.61 -4.83 -4.88
CA ASP A 19 -2.85 -5.35 -5.46
C ASP A 19 -3.98 -4.28 -5.47
N GLU A 20 -5.17 -4.60 -5.98
CA GLU A 20 -6.30 -3.67 -6.10
C GLU A 20 -6.76 -3.10 -4.76
N ASP A 21 -6.61 -3.89 -3.70
CA ASP A 21 -6.90 -3.54 -2.31
C ASP A 21 -5.75 -2.79 -1.61
N GLY A 22 -4.64 -2.50 -2.31
CA GLY A 22 -3.47 -1.83 -1.74
C GLY A 22 -2.58 -2.74 -0.90
N LYS A 23 -2.75 -4.06 -0.99
CA LYS A 23 -1.91 -5.04 -0.29
C LYS A 23 -0.58 -5.20 -1.02
N THR A 24 0.51 -5.12 -0.27
CA THR A 24 1.86 -5.35 -0.81
C THR A 24 2.23 -6.84 -0.77
N SER A 25 3.41 -7.18 -1.27
CA SER A 25 3.97 -8.55 -1.18
C SER A 25 4.19 -9.04 0.25
N ILE A 26 4.15 -8.16 1.26
CA ILE A 26 4.28 -8.52 2.67
C ILE A 26 2.89 -8.56 3.32
N ASP A 27 2.58 -9.68 4.00
CA ASP A 27 1.32 -9.83 4.74
C ASP A 27 1.22 -8.80 5.88
N GLY A 28 0.10 -8.09 5.96
CA GLY A 28 -0.09 -7.01 6.92
C GLY A 28 0.58 -5.69 6.54
N VAL A 29 1.18 -5.57 5.36
CA VAL A 29 1.71 -4.30 4.85
C VAL A 29 0.88 -3.81 3.66
N TYR A 30 0.39 -2.58 3.78
CA TYR A 30 -0.48 -1.95 2.79
C TYR A 30 0.10 -0.59 2.35
N ALA A 31 -0.12 -0.25 1.09
CA ALA A 31 0.26 1.03 0.50
C ALA A 31 -0.86 1.58 -0.40
N GLY A 32 -1.03 2.90 -0.38
CA GLY A 32 -2.01 3.62 -1.17
C GLY A 32 -1.56 5.05 -1.43
N GLY A 33 -2.08 5.67 -2.49
CA GLY A 33 -1.62 6.99 -2.94
C GLY A 33 -0.53 6.91 -4.00
N ASP A 34 0.22 7.99 -4.20
CA ASP A 34 1.23 8.11 -5.25
C ASP A 34 2.34 7.06 -5.15
N ILE A 35 2.66 6.61 -3.93
CA ILE A 35 3.64 5.55 -3.68
C ILE A 35 3.22 4.18 -4.22
N ALA A 36 1.92 3.98 -4.47
CA ALA A 36 1.35 2.73 -4.96
C ALA A 36 0.87 2.85 -6.42
N THR A 37 0.20 3.95 -6.77
CA THR A 37 -0.34 4.18 -8.12
C THR A 37 0.66 4.80 -9.09
N GLY A 38 1.81 5.29 -8.61
CA GLY A 38 2.66 6.21 -9.33
C GLY A 38 2.03 7.60 -9.43
N ALA A 39 2.70 8.53 -10.13
CA ALA A 39 2.26 9.91 -10.34
C ALA A 39 0.88 9.97 -11.00
N ALA A 40 -0.15 9.86 -10.19
CA ALA A 40 -1.54 9.78 -10.59
C ALA A 40 -2.24 11.08 -10.18
N THR A 41 -3.50 11.22 -10.58
CA THR A 41 -4.30 12.37 -10.13
C THR A 41 -4.69 12.20 -8.66
N VAL A 42 -4.89 13.32 -7.94
CA VAL A 42 -5.32 13.35 -6.52
C VAL A 42 -6.54 12.45 -6.25
N ILE A 43 -7.44 12.34 -7.23
CA ILE A 43 -8.66 11.52 -7.15
C ILE A 43 -8.30 10.03 -7.11
N SER A 44 -7.34 9.59 -7.92
CA SER A 44 -6.87 8.21 -7.93
C SER A 44 -6.15 7.85 -6.64
N ALA A 45 -5.33 8.78 -6.11
CA ALA A 45 -4.65 8.60 -4.83
C ALA A 45 -5.64 8.46 -3.67
N MET A 46 -6.68 9.31 -3.62
CA MET A 46 -7.78 9.18 -2.64
C MET A 46 -8.54 7.86 -2.78
N GLY A 47 -8.85 7.43 -4.00
CA GLY A 47 -9.54 6.16 -4.25
C GLY A 47 -8.73 4.95 -3.79
N ALA A 48 -7.42 4.93 -4.10
CA ALA A 48 -6.50 3.91 -3.64
C ALA A 48 -6.36 3.90 -2.12
N GLY A 49 -6.22 5.08 -1.49
CA GLY A 49 -6.15 5.20 -0.03
C GLY A 49 -7.41 4.68 0.68
N LYS A 50 -8.59 4.95 0.13
CA LYS A 50 -9.86 4.43 0.69
C LYS A 50 -9.96 2.91 0.61
N ARG A 51 -9.49 2.30 -0.49
CA ARG A 51 -9.45 0.83 -0.63
C ARG A 51 -8.47 0.21 0.35
N ALA A 52 -7.24 0.74 0.41
CA ALA A 52 -6.23 0.31 1.37
C ALA A 52 -6.77 0.39 2.81
N ALA A 53 -7.38 1.51 3.20
CA ALA A 53 -7.98 1.68 4.53
C ALA A 53 -9.05 0.62 4.84
N LYS A 54 -9.91 0.28 3.87
CA LYS A 54 -10.94 -0.77 4.04
C LYS A 54 -10.29 -2.14 4.23
N ALA A 55 -9.30 -2.48 3.42
CA ALA A 55 -8.59 -3.74 3.53
C ALA A 55 -7.83 -3.87 4.87
N ILE A 56 -7.26 -2.76 5.34
CA ILE A 56 -6.62 -2.65 6.66
C ILE A 56 -7.63 -2.87 7.79
N ASP A 57 -8.81 -2.25 7.73
CA ASP A 57 -9.88 -2.42 8.73
C ASP A 57 -10.31 -3.89 8.85
N GLU A 58 -10.53 -4.55 7.72
CA GLU A 58 -10.84 -5.99 7.69
C GLU A 58 -9.68 -6.83 8.21
N TYR A 59 -8.44 -6.49 7.86
CA TYR A 59 -7.26 -7.21 8.33
C TYR A 59 -7.03 -7.06 9.84
N LEU A 60 -7.27 -5.86 10.40
CA LEU A 60 -7.15 -5.56 11.82
C LEU A 60 -8.16 -6.34 12.65
N LYS A 61 -9.41 -6.48 12.17
CA LYS A 61 -10.43 -7.31 12.82
C LYS A 61 -10.01 -8.78 12.96
N VAL A 62 -9.13 -9.26 12.07
CA VAL A 62 -8.74 -10.66 12.00
C VAL A 62 -7.38 -10.94 12.65
N LYS A 63 -6.36 -10.08 12.50
CA LYS A 63 -4.95 -10.40 12.86
C LYS A 63 -4.20 -9.39 13.74
N GLY A 64 -4.76 -8.24 14.10
CA GLY A 64 -4.26 -7.39 15.20
C GLY A 64 -2.95 -6.60 15.00
N LYS A 65 -2.23 -6.71 13.87
CA LYS A 65 -1.04 -5.87 13.59
C LYS A 65 -0.89 -5.54 12.11
N VAL A 66 -0.86 -4.25 11.76
CA VAL A 66 -0.72 -3.76 10.39
C VAL A 66 0.40 -2.72 10.31
N MET A 67 1.10 -2.65 9.19
CA MET A 67 2.06 -1.60 8.86
C MET A 67 1.58 -0.86 7.61
N ILE A 68 1.54 0.46 7.67
CA ILE A 68 0.99 1.32 6.61
C ILE A 68 2.06 2.26 6.08
N PHE A 69 2.18 2.31 4.75
CA PHE A 69 3.00 3.29 4.06
C PHE A 69 2.08 4.27 3.32
N LEU A 70 2.06 5.51 3.81
CA LEU A 70 1.39 6.66 3.24
C LEU A 70 2.49 7.71 3.00
N ASP A 71 2.82 7.96 1.75
CA ASP A 71 3.74 9.04 1.33
C ASP A 71 2.91 10.14 0.65
#